data_AF-A0A7S1IWH8-F1
#
_entry.id   AF-A0A7S1IWH8-F1
#
_cell.length_a   1.000
_cell.length_b   1.000
_cell.length_c   1.000
_cell.angle_alpha   90.00
_cell.angle_beta   90.00
_cell.angle_gamma   90.00
#
_symmetry.space_group_name_H-M   'P 1'
#
loop_
_entity.id
_entity.type
_entity.pdbx_description
1 polymer ?
#
loop_
_entity_poly.entity_id
_entity_poly.type
_entity_poly.pdbx_seq_one_letter_code
_entity_poly.pdbx_strand_id
1 'polypeptide(L)'
;HSSLAMLDELTPVIQTYYKPLSLCTRMFLRKLEPDRHFQLASTFLKRVLSCWHRNNTKHTLILLNCIQDILEEIDGEVFDTMHAEIVHLLAECSGSEHAAVA
;
A
#
# COMPACT_ATOMS: atom_id res chain seq x y z
N HIS A 1 1.49 26.40 -1.08
CA HIS A 1 0.65 25.65 -0.14
C HIS A 1 0.83 24.17 -0.45
N SER A 2 1.57 23.46 0.40
CA SER A 2 2.27 22.22 0.05
C SER A 2 1.35 21.00 0.06
N SER A 3 1.64 20.02 -0.82
CA SER A 3 0.94 18.72 -0.91
C SER A 3 0.77 18.00 0.43
N LEU A 4 1.63 18.28 1.41
CA LEU A 4 1.54 17.74 2.78
C LEU A 4 0.32 18.25 3.54
N ALA A 5 -0.01 19.54 3.44
CA ALA A 5 -1.16 20.12 4.13
C ALA A 5 -2.48 19.52 3.61
N MET A 6 -2.58 19.31 2.29
CA MET A 6 -3.72 18.63 1.67
C MET A 6 -3.82 17.16 2.11
N LEU A 7 -2.69 16.46 2.25
CA LEU A 7 -2.67 15.08 2.75
C LEU A 7 -3.10 14.98 4.21
N ASP A 8 -2.72 15.94 5.04
CA ASP A 8 -3.16 16.00 6.45
C ASP A 8 -4.67 16.24 6.55
N GLU A 9 -5.23 17.11 5.71
CA GLU A 9 -6.68 17.33 5.63
C GLU A 9 -7.45 16.09 5.15
N LEU A 10 -6.87 15.32 4.22
CA LEU A 10 -7.50 14.10 3.69
C LEU A 10 -7.27 12.87 4.56
N THR A 11 -6.30 12.88 5.48
CA THR A 11 -5.96 11.73 6.33
C THR A 11 -7.17 11.14 7.07
N PRO A 12 -8.05 11.92 7.72
CA PRO A 12 -9.24 11.38 8.39
C PRO A 12 -10.21 10.67 7.43
N VAL A 13 -10.34 11.21 6.20
CA VAL A 13 -11.17 10.63 5.14
C VAL A 13 -10.57 9.29 4.71
N ILE A 14 -9.27 9.26 4.43
CA ILE A 14 -8.55 8.04 4.06
C ILE A 14 -8.67 7.00 5.18
N GLN A 15 -8.49 7.37 6.45
CA GLN A 15 -8.64 6.47 7.59
C GLN A 15 -10.04 5.87 7.73
N THR A 16 -11.07 6.62 7.35
CA THR A 16 -12.47 6.14 7.40
C THR A 16 -12.74 5.10 6.31
N TYR A 17 -12.19 5.32 5.10
CA TYR A 17 -12.52 4.52 3.93
C TYR A 17 -11.49 3.45 3.55
N TYR A 18 -10.28 3.46 4.12
CA TYR A 18 -9.24 2.51 3.71
C TYR A 18 -9.64 1.06 3.98
N LYS A 19 -10.24 0.75 5.14
CA LYS A 19 -10.65 -0.64 5.48
C LYS A 19 -11.65 -1.21 4.47
N PRO A 20 -12.80 -0.56 4.20
CA PRO A 20 -13.73 -1.08 3.21
C PRO A 20 -13.12 -1.11 1.81
N LEU A 21 -12.29 -0.12 1.44
CA LEU A 21 -11.61 -0.11 0.15
C LEU A 21 -10.64 -1.29 0.01
N SER A 22 -9.82 -1.54 1.03
CA SER A 22 -8.88 -2.67 1.07
C SER A 22 -9.62 -4.00 0.93
N LEU A 23 -10.70 -4.18 1.71
CA LEU A 23 -11.54 -5.38 1.61
C LEU A 23 -12.10 -5.57 0.20
N CYS A 24 -12.65 -4.50 -0.41
CA CYS A 24 -13.15 -4.56 -1.78
C CYS A 24 -12.06 -4.93 -2.78
N THR A 25 -10.85 -4.37 -2.64
CA THR A 25 -9.72 -4.71 -3.50
C THR A 25 -9.32 -6.17 -3.34
N ARG A 26 -9.18 -6.67 -2.11
CA ARG A 26 -8.85 -8.08 -1.85
C ARG A 26 -9.89 -9.02 -2.48
N MET A 27 -11.17 -8.75 -2.26
CA MET A 27 -12.26 -9.52 -2.86
C MET A 27 -12.27 -9.46 -4.38
N PHE A 28 -11.88 -8.33 -4.97
CA PHE A 28 -11.76 -8.17 -6.40
C PHE A 28 -10.61 -9.00 -6.95
N LEU A 29 -9.41 -8.90 -6.37
CA LEU A 29 -8.22 -9.64 -6.77
C LEU A 29 -8.46 -11.16 -6.73
N ARG A 30 -9.04 -11.68 -5.64
CA ARG A 30 -9.38 -13.11 -5.49
C ARG A 30 -10.27 -13.69 -6.60
N LYS A 31 -11.06 -12.86 -7.28
CA LYS A 31 -12.02 -13.29 -8.31
C LYS A 31 -11.46 -13.17 -9.72
N LEU A 32 -10.24 -12.69 -9.89
CA LEU A 32 -9.63 -12.53 -11.21
C LEU A 32 -9.08 -13.86 -11.71
N GLU A 33 -9.23 -14.07 -13.01
CA GLU A 33 -8.48 -15.11 -13.72
C GLU A 33 -6.97 -14.82 -13.65
N PRO A 34 -6.09 -15.84 -13.64
CA PRO A 34 -4.65 -15.67 -13.38
C PRO A 34 -3.96 -14.57 -14.22
N ASP A 35 -4.20 -14.53 -15.54
CA ASP A 35 -3.58 -13.53 -16.43
C ASP A 35 -4.00 -12.09 -16.08
N ARG A 36 -5.27 -11.91 -15.67
CA ARG A 36 -5.80 -10.60 -15.24
C ARG A 36 -5.38 -10.27 -13.82
N HIS A 37 -5.24 -11.29 -12.98
CA HIS A 37 -4.74 -11.14 -11.62
C HIS A 37 -3.34 -10.54 -11.66
N PHE A 38 -2.42 -11.13 -12.44
CA PHE A 38 -1.07 -10.62 -12.58
C PHE A 38 -1.04 -9.14 -13.00
N GLN A 39 -1.76 -8.79 -14.06
CA GLN A 39 -1.77 -7.42 -14.59
C GLN A 39 -2.35 -6.40 -13.60
N LEU A 40 -3.50 -6.70 -13.00
CA LEU A 40 -4.23 -5.76 -12.14
C LEU A 40 -3.61 -5.66 -10.75
N ALA A 41 -3.17 -6.78 -10.16
CA ALA A 41 -2.45 -6.79 -8.90
C ALA A 41 -1.14 -6.00 -9.00
N SER A 42 -0.35 -6.25 -10.05
CA SER A 42 0.88 -5.49 -10.32
C SER A 42 0.62 -3.99 -10.48
N THR A 43 -0.45 -3.63 -11.19
CA THR A 43 -0.82 -2.22 -11.41
C THR A 43 -1.24 -1.56 -10.10
N PHE A 44 -2.04 -2.25 -9.29
CA PHE A 44 -2.52 -1.74 -8.01
C PHE A 44 -1.37 -1.54 -7.03
N LEU A 45 -0.51 -2.55 -6.89
CA LEU A 45 0.65 -2.51 -6.02
C LEU A 45 1.62 -1.39 -6.43
N LYS A 46 1.98 -1.27 -7.72
CA LYS A 46 2.76 -0.13 -8.24
C LYS A 46 2.15 1.21 -7.87
N ARG A 47 0.83 1.35 -7.96
CA ARG A 47 0.15 2.60 -7.64
C ARG A 47 0.22 2.88 -6.14
N VAL A 48 0.01 1.89 -5.29
CA VAL A 48 0.12 2.02 -3.83
C VAL A 48 1.54 2.42 -3.43
N LEU A 49 2.57 1.76 -3.98
CA LEU A 49 3.96 2.11 -3.71
C LEU A 49 4.30 3.53 -4.20
N SER A 50 3.75 3.96 -5.34
CA SER A 50 3.96 5.34 -5.85
C SER A 50 3.35 6.43 -4.96
N CYS A 51 2.37 6.09 -4.11
CA CYS A 51 1.76 7.00 -3.16
C CYS A 51 2.55 7.13 -1.85
N TRP A 52 3.67 6.42 -1.72
CA TRP A 52 4.49 6.41 -0.52
C TRP A 52 5.00 7.80 -0.15
N HIS A 53 4.75 8.23 1.10
CA HIS A 53 5.11 9.55 1.57
C HIS A 53 5.80 9.52 2.93
N ARG A 54 7.14 9.57 2.94
CA ARG A 54 7.99 9.39 4.13
C ARG A 54 7.68 10.34 5.29
N ASN A 55 7.24 11.56 4.99
CA ASN A 55 7.07 12.62 5.99
C ASN A 55 5.68 12.66 6.66
N ASN A 56 4.78 11.70 6.37
CA ASN A 56 3.45 11.63 7.00
C ASN A 56 3.22 10.26 7.65
N THR A 57 3.53 10.17 8.94
CA THR A 57 3.47 8.93 9.73
C THR A 57 2.11 8.25 9.66
N LYS A 58 1.00 9.02 9.73
CA LYS A 58 -0.36 8.44 9.67
C LYS A 58 -0.64 7.82 8.31
N HIS A 59 -0.23 8.49 7.24
CA HIS A 59 -0.42 7.98 5.88
C HIS A 59 0.49 6.77 5.61
N THR A 60 1.73 6.80 6.08
CA THR A 60 2.67 5.67 6.02
C THR A 60 2.08 4.42 6.67
N LEU A 61 1.48 4.54 7.86
CA LEU A 61 0.83 3.41 8.53
C LEU A 61 -0.33 2.84 7.71
N ILE A 62 -1.15 3.69 7.11
CA ILE A 62 -2.26 3.24 6.27
C ILE A 62 -1.73 2.51 5.04
N LEU A 63 -0.69 3.05 4.39
CA LEU A 63 -0.06 2.42 3.23
C LEU A 63 0.60 1.08 3.58
N LEU A 64 1.27 0.97 4.72
CA LEU A 64 1.82 -0.30 5.23
C LEU A 64 0.73 -1.36 5.38
N ASN A 65 -0.39 -1.01 6.02
CA ASN A 65 -1.54 -1.91 6.15
C ASN A 65 -2.11 -2.31 4.78
N CYS A 66 -2.25 -1.36 3.85
CA CYS A 66 -2.70 -1.65 2.49
C CYS A 66 -1.75 -2.58 1.75
N ILE A 67 -0.43 -2.37 1.86
CA ILE A 67 0.58 -3.24 1.24
C ILE A 67 0.45 -4.66 1.81
N GLN A 68 0.37 -4.81 3.13
CA GLN A 68 0.18 -6.12 3.76
C GLN A 68 -1.09 -6.81 3.24
N ASP A 69 -2.22 -6.10 3.24
CA ASP A 69 -3.51 -6.63 2.75
C ASP A 69 -3.44 -7.12 1.30
N ILE A 70 -2.71 -6.42 0.43
CA ILE A 70 -2.52 -6.82 -0.97
C ILE A 70 -1.58 -8.02 -1.05
N LEU A 71 -0.47 -8.00 -0.31
CA LEU A 71 0.52 -9.07 -0.32
C LEU A 71 -0.08 -10.43 0.08
N GLU A 72 -1.11 -10.44 0.92
CA GLU A 72 -1.87 -11.65 1.28
C GLU A 72 -2.68 -12.24 0.11
N GLU A 73 -2.91 -11.48 -0.96
CA GLU A 73 -3.78 -11.87 -2.08
C GLU A 73 -3.04 -12.05 -3.42
N ILE A 74 -1.81 -11.56 -3.55
CA ILE A 74 -1.08 -11.64 -4.81
C ILE A 74 -0.37 -12.98 -4.99
N ASP A 75 -0.21 -13.39 -6.25
CA ASP A 75 0.58 -14.57 -6.59
C ASP A 75 2.09 -14.28 -6.48
N GLY A 76 2.88 -15.34 -6.32
CA GLY A 76 4.34 -15.26 -6.25
C GLY A 76 4.97 -14.54 -7.44
N GLU A 77 4.43 -14.73 -8.65
CA GLU A 77 4.93 -14.05 -9.86
C GLU A 77 4.77 -12.53 -9.78
N VAL A 78 3.65 -12.03 -9.24
CA VAL A 78 3.45 -10.59 -9.02
C VAL A 78 4.45 -10.09 -7.99
N PHE A 79 4.60 -10.82 -6.88
CA PHE A 79 5.53 -10.46 -5.81
C PHE A 79 6.97 -10.38 -6.33
N ASP A 80 7.42 -11.35 -7.12
CA ASP A 80 8.79 -11.41 -7.66
C ASP A 80 9.15 -10.16 -8.47
N THR A 81 8.19 -9.55 -9.17
CA THR A 81 8.45 -8.31 -9.94
C THR A 81 8.64 -7.07 -9.08
N MET A 82 8.18 -7.09 -7.82
CA MET A 82 8.10 -5.91 -6.96
C MET A 82 8.81 -6.07 -5.61
N HIS A 83 9.26 -7.28 -5.26
CA HIS A 83 9.80 -7.61 -3.94
C HIS A 83 10.96 -6.67 -3.53
N ALA A 84 11.84 -6.30 -4.47
CA ALA A 84 12.97 -5.41 -4.18
C ALA A 84 12.53 -4.02 -3.72
N GLU A 85 11.49 -3.46 -4.36
CA GLU A 85 10.95 -2.15 -4.01
C GLU A 85 10.23 -2.20 -2.65
N ILE A 86 9.45 -3.26 -2.41
CA ILE A 86 8.78 -3.49 -1.14
C ILE A 86 9.78 -3.64 0.00
N VAL A 87 10.80 -4.49 -0.17
CA VAL A 87 11.84 -4.71 0.84
C VAL A 87 12.61 -3.43 1.12
N HIS A 88 12.91 -2.63 0.09
CA HIS A 88 13.55 -1.33 0.27
C HIS A 88 12.69 -0.39 1.13
N LEU A 89 11.40 -0.28 0.84
CA LEU A 89 10.47 0.55 1.62
C LEU A 89 10.31 0.06 3.06
N LEU A 90 10.23 -1.26 3.27
CA LEU A 90 10.18 -1.85 4.60
C LEU A 90 11.47 -1.59 5.40
N ALA A 91 12.64 -1.61 4.75
CA ALA A 91 13.90 -1.26 5.38
C ALA A 91 13.95 0.23 5.79
N GLU A 92 13.31 1.12 5.04
CA GLU A 92 13.17 2.52 5.44
C GLU A 92 12.20 2.67 6.63
N CYS A 93 11.13 1.89 6.67
CA CYS A 93 10.19 1.89 7.79
C CYS A 93 10.83 1.41 9.08
N SER A 94 11.60 0.32 9.03
CA SER A 94 12.27 -0.24 10.20
C SER A 94 13.32 0.69 10.80
N GLY A 95 13.86 1.62 10.00
CA GLY A 95 14.75 2.70 10.45
C GLY A 95 14.03 3.96 10.95
N SER A 96 12.68 3.97 10.99
CA SER A 96 11.90 5.13 11.39
C SER A 96 12.03 5.44 12.88
N GLU A 97 12.11 6.73 13.24
CA GLU A 97 12.04 7.18 14.64
C GLU A 97 10.63 7.03 15.25
N HIS A 98 9.61 6.84 14.40
CA HIS A 98 8.24 6.60 14.86
C HIS A 98 8.01 5.11 15.12
N ALA A 99 7.95 4.74 16.40
CA ALA A 99 7.77 3.35 16.87
C ALA A 99 6.51 2.61 16.35
N ALA A 100 5.51 3.32 15.81
CA ALA A 100 4.36 2.68 15.17
C ALA A 100 4.67 2.22 13.74
N VAL A 101 5.60 2.91 13.06
CA VAL A 101 6.01 2.64 11.66
C VAL A 101 7.16 1.64 11.62
N ALA A 102 8.07 1.70 12.60
CA ALA A 102 9.16 0.74 12.77
C ALA A 102 8.65 -0.62 13.29
#